data_AF-A0A7G5E3A6-F1
#
_entry.id   AF-A0A7G5E3A6-F1
#
_cell.length_a   1.000
_cell.length_b   1.000
_cell.length_c   1.000
_cell.angle_alpha   90.00
_cell.angle_beta   90.00
_cell.angle_gamma   90.00
#
_symmetry.space_group_name_H-M   'P 1'
#
loop_
_entity.id
_entity.type
_entity.pdbx_description
1 polymer ?
#
loop_
_entity_poly.entity_id
_entity_poly.type
_entity_poly.pdbx_seq_one_letter_code
_entity_poly.pdbx_strand_id
1 'polypeptide(L)'
;MHTRNFLLLLSSLIWLSCTKDPIEPKVEPPEVVPTDTTKNEPTVPPDKYEIRKVEFQMNKLFADDYIDEKVFLGGLWSLKDTLEGPRLESLEAKAKKVKFHFLSDNDFSVDMGFFEPSYANGLAYANKFEKSKQASSMNFSSSTFEDYAEIQGFLGNSKDVKKALSLVRHADSTTISKPNSTLRIGNVNKLTIYIDYTEYYEAYPTSEVEALTKAGYSPYVLASVTYGTHMILMGETDSTRVRLNTAIDKILEKKALDDIDTKVLDCSSLLIYYRGGGKNSFIKYPKGAQAIGTALRDMLLYVSQTENIFNYPLTYDFMSLKDYSTLKYYNIFDIRVKKQK
;
A
#
# COMPACT_ATOMS: atom_id res chain seq x y z
N MET A 1 -15.22 48.23 -24.86
CA MET A 1 -15.46 48.96 -26.12
C MET A 1 -14.14 49.14 -26.83
N HIS A 2 -14.13 48.79 -28.12
CA HIS A 2 -13.07 49.00 -29.12
C HIS A 2 -12.53 50.45 -29.11
N THR A 3 -11.29 50.75 -29.52
CA THR A 3 -10.81 50.63 -30.91
C THR A 3 -9.29 50.86 -31.08
N ARG A 4 -8.65 49.91 -31.81
CA ARG A 4 -7.80 50.05 -33.03
C ARG A 4 -6.48 50.84 -32.97
N ASN A 5 -5.33 50.18 -33.13
CA ASN A 5 -4.63 49.76 -34.38
C ASN A 5 -3.67 50.84 -34.91
N PHE A 6 -2.38 50.52 -35.06
CA PHE A 6 -1.67 50.66 -36.35
C PHE A 6 -0.41 49.78 -36.40
N LEU A 7 -0.18 49.24 -37.60
CA LEU A 7 0.74 48.17 -38.01
C LEU A 7 2.07 48.72 -38.57
N LEU A 8 2.98 47.77 -38.87
CA LEU A 8 4.06 47.75 -39.90
C LEU A 8 5.42 48.38 -39.52
N LEU A 9 6.60 47.92 -39.97
CA LEU A 9 7.19 46.67 -40.49
C LEU A 9 8.62 47.03 -41.02
N LEU A 10 9.47 46.01 -41.22
CA LEU A 10 10.69 45.98 -42.08
C LEU A 10 11.93 46.80 -41.64
N SER A 11 13.09 46.18 -41.34
CA SER A 11 14.12 45.61 -42.26
C SER A 11 15.48 46.28 -41.90
N SER A 12 16.70 45.77 -42.06
CA SER A 12 17.30 44.85 -43.02
C SER A 12 18.72 44.41 -42.56
N LEU A 13 19.06 43.15 -42.89
CA LEU A 13 20.31 42.62 -43.49
C LEU A 13 21.68 43.24 -43.17
N ILE A 14 22.63 42.39 -42.74
CA ILE A 14 24.00 42.40 -43.28
C ILE A 14 24.45 40.95 -43.57
N TRP A 15 24.82 40.72 -44.82
CA TRP A 15 25.52 39.56 -45.37
C TRP A 15 27.04 39.80 -45.39
N LEU A 16 27.84 38.78 -45.13
CA LEU A 16 29.22 38.52 -45.61
C LEU A 16 29.45 37.00 -45.42
N SER A 17 30.04 36.18 -46.29
CA SER A 17 30.68 36.34 -47.59
C SER A 17 30.80 34.94 -48.23
N CYS A 18 30.84 34.89 -49.57
CA CYS A 18 30.98 33.69 -50.40
C CYS A 18 32.35 33.01 -50.32
N THR A 19 32.39 31.68 -50.52
CA THR A 19 33.34 31.05 -51.44
C THR A 19 32.62 29.96 -52.25
N LYS A 20 32.98 29.85 -53.53
CA LYS A 20 32.36 29.01 -54.56
C LYS A 20 33.10 27.67 -54.65
N ASP A 21 32.35 26.56 -54.67
CA ASP A 21 32.83 25.26 -55.11
C ASP A 21 32.10 24.82 -56.40
N PRO A 22 32.71 23.92 -57.21
CA PRO A 22 32.36 23.71 -58.61
C PRO A 22 31.08 22.89 -58.81
N ILE A 23 30.41 23.13 -59.93
CA ILE A 23 29.17 22.46 -60.34
C ILE A 23 29.50 21.04 -60.83
N GLU A 24 29.07 20.02 -60.09
CA GLU A 24 28.98 18.64 -60.58
C GLU A 24 27.68 18.42 -61.38
N PRO A 25 27.70 17.55 -62.41
CA PRO A 25 26.57 17.35 -63.32
C PRO A 25 25.38 16.68 -62.61
N LYS A 26 24.18 17.24 -62.81
CA LYS A 26 22.90 16.72 -62.32
C LYS A 26 22.66 15.29 -62.82
N VAL A 27 22.67 14.32 -61.91
CA VAL A 27 22.02 13.03 -62.09
C VAL A 27 20.55 13.23 -61.68
N GLU A 28 19.61 12.95 -62.58
CA GLU A 28 18.18 12.96 -62.25
C GLU A 28 17.91 11.94 -61.12
N PRO A 29 17.22 12.34 -60.04
CA PRO A 29 16.73 11.38 -59.05
C PRO A 29 15.76 10.40 -59.73
N PRO A 30 15.79 9.10 -59.40
CA PRO A 30 14.79 8.17 -59.90
C PRO A 30 13.39 8.61 -59.49
N GLU A 31 12.43 8.50 -60.41
CA GLU A 31 11.00 8.76 -60.17
C GLU A 31 10.54 8.08 -58.87
N VAL A 32 10.04 8.91 -57.94
CA VAL A 32 9.37 8.42 -56.74
C VAL A 32 8.05 7.79 -57.18
N VAL A 33 8.01 6.45 -57.19
CA VAL A 33 6.78 5.68 -57.30
C VAL A 33 5.80 6.21 -56.25
N PRO A 34 4.53 6.52 -56.60
CA PRO A 34 3.57 7.03 -55.64
C PRO A 34 3.40 6.04 -54.50
N THR A 35 3.78 6.44 -53.29
CA THR A 35 3.54 5.65 -52.08
C THR A 35 2.03 5.59 -51.87
N ASP A 36 1.49 4.38 -52.00
CA ASP A 36 0.09 4.05 -51.70
C ASP A 36 -0.31 4.58 -50.31
N THR A 37 -1.14 5.61 -50.28
CA THR A 37 -1.65 6.26 -49.06
C THR A 37 -2.78 5.47 -48.38
N THR A 38 -3.00 4.20 -48.74
CA THR A 38 -3.97 3.33 -48.05
C THR A 38 -3.39 2.52 -46.89
N LYS A 39 -2.24 2.91 -46.33
CA LYS A 39 -1.85 2.45 -44.99
C LYS A 39 -2.70 3.20 -43.96
N ASN A 40 -3.81 2.58 -43.57
CA ASN A 40 -4.46 2.88 -42.30
C ASN A 40 -3.38 2.99 -41.23
N GLU A 41 -3.21 4.19 -40.66
CA GLU A 41 -2.48 4.33 -39.40
C GLU A 41 -3.04 3.27 -38.44
N PRO A 42 -2.19 2.54 -37.69
CA PRO A 42 -2.68 1.65 -36.67
C PRO A 42 -3.56 2.49 -35.76
N THR A 43 -4.87 2.25 -35.83
CA THR A 43 -5.84 2.92 -34.97
C THR A 43 -5.49 2.44 -33.57
N VAL A 44 -4.70 3.22 -32.84
CA VAL A 44 -4.42 2.95 -31.44
C VAL A 44 -5.80 2.88 -30.79
N PRO A 45 -6.23 1.71 -30.29
CA PRO A 45 -7.55 1.59 -29.71
C PRO A 45 -7.69 2.68 -28.65
N PRO A 46 -8.80 3.45 -28.62
CA PRO A 46 -8.98 4.46 -27.60
C PRO A 46 -8.80 3.79 -26.24
N ASP A 47 -7.96 4.40 -25.39
CA ASP A 47 -7.64 3.84 -24.09
C ASP A 47 -8.94 3.51 -23.36
N LYS A 48 -9.17 2.22 -23.10
CA LYS A 48 -10.39 1.69 -22.49
C LYS A 48 -10.54 2.18 -21.04
N TYR A 49 -9.44 2.65 -20.47
CA TYR A 49 -9.37 3.10 -19.11
C TYR A 49 -9.06 4.59 -19.04
N GLU A 50 -9.49 5.22 -17.96
CA GLU A 50 -9.00 6.52 -17.52
C GLU A 50 -8.22 6.33 -16.22
N ILE A 51 -7.16 7.12 -16.05
CA ILE A 51 -6.42 7.15 -14.79
C ILE A 51 -7.19 8.02 -13.81
N ARG A 52 -7.55 7.46 -12.67
CA ARG A 52 -8.17 8.16 -11.56
C ARG A 52 -7.18 8.21 -10.40
N LYS A 53 -6.86 9.43 -9.96
CA LYS A 53 -6.15 9.64 -8.71
C LYS A 53 -7.09 9.38 -7.54
N VAL A 54 -6.65 8.55 -6.61
CA VAL A 54 -7.37 8.20 -5.38
C VAL A 54 -6.57 8.72 -4.20
N GLU A 55 -7.27 9.33 -3.25
CA GLU A 55 -6.69 9.88 -2.03
C GLU A 55 -7.41 9.29 -0.83
N PHE A 56 -6.68 8.56 0.01
CA PHE A 56 -7.20 8.01 1.26
C PHE A 56 -6.46 8.63 2.44
N GLN A 57 -7.20 9.22 3.37
CA GLN A 57 -6.62 9.62 4.64
C GLN A 57 -6.31 8.39 5.48
N MET A 58 -5.06 8.27 5.92
CA MET A 58 -4.56 7.22 6.78
C MET A 58 -4.11 7.82 8.11
N ASN A 59 -4.30 7.05 9.17
CA ASN A 59 -3.86 7.38 10.53
C ASN A 59 -2.98 6.28 11.14
N LYS A 60 -2.61 5.28 10.35
CA LYS A 60 -1.83 4.12 10.77
C LYS A 60 -0.79 3.79 9.72
N LEU A 61 0.40 3.46 10.20
CA LEU A 61 1.48 2.91 9.40
C LEU A 61 1.38 1.38 9.41
N PHE A 62 1.28 0.78 8.23
CA PHE A 62 1.20 -0.67 8.08
C PHE A 62 2.58 -1.30 8.12
N ALA A 63 2.69 -2.41 8.85
CA ALA A 63 3.92 -3.17 8.89
C ALA A 63 4.22 -3.82 7.53
N ASP A 64 5.51 -3.91 7.21
CA ASP A 64 6.02 -4.62 6.03
C ASP A 64 7.25 -5.45 6.40
N ASP A 65 7.81 -6.24 5.48
CA ASP A 65 8.96 -7.13 5.75
C ASP A 65 10.27 -6.39 6.15
N TYR A 66 10.29 -5.05 6.04
CA TYR A 66 11.48 -4.20 6.18
C TYR A 66 11.44 -3.29 7.41
N ILE A 67 10.34 -3.24 8.16
CA ILE A 67 10.34 -2.53 9.43
C ILE A 67 11.30 -3.26 10.38
N ASP A 68 12.28 -2.52 10.89
CA ASP A 68 13.31 -3.02 11.78
C ASP A 68 12.90 -2.82 13.24
N GLU A 69 13.64 -3.45 14.16
CA GLU A 69 13.43 -3.36 15.60
C GLU A 69 13.65 -1.93 16.15
N LYS A 70 13.93 -0.94 15.29
CA LYS A 70 14.02 0.48 15.69
C LYS A 70 12.66 1.15 15.75
N VAL A 71 11.62 0.57 15.14
CA VAL A 71 10.25 1.05 15.23
C VAL A 71 9.54 0.38 16.42
N PHE A 72 9.58 1.04 17.57
CA PHE A 72 9.03 0.52 18.82
C PHE A 72 8.20 1.54 19.60
N LEU A 73 7.30 1.02 20.44
CA LEU A 73 6.43 1.79 21.32
C LEU A 73 7.22 2.73 22.24
N GLY A 74 6.86 4.02 22.26
CA GLY A 74 7.60 5.07 22.96
C GLY A 74 8.79 5.65 22.21
N GLY A 75 9.13 5.12 21.03
CA GLY A 75 10.18 5.67 20.18
C GLY A 75 9.85 7.09 19.71
N LEU A 76 10.86 7.96 19.70
CA LEU A 76 10.75 9.37 19.28
C LEU A 76 11.20 9.53 17.81
N TRP A 77 10.43 10.27 17.03
CA TRP A 77 10.58 10.42 15.58
C TRP A 77 10.39 11.86 15.14
N SER A 78 11.08 12.26 14.07
CA SER A 78 10.77 13.46 13.32
C SER A 78 9.98 13.06 12.08
N LEU A 79 8.77 13.62 11.93
CA LEU A 79 8.10 13.61 10.64
C LEU A 79 8.85 14.54 9.68
N LYS A 80 9.09 14.07 8.46
CA LYS A 80 9.67 14.87 7.36
C LYS A 80 8.58 15.17 6.34
N ASP A 81 8.87 14.89 5.08
CA ASP A 81 7.92 14.95 3.98
C ASP A 81 6.90 13.80 4.06
N THR A 82 5.68 14.06 3.61
CA THR A 82 4.57 13.12 3.53
C THR A 82 4.08 12.87 2.10
N LEU A 83 4.68 13.50 1.08
CA LEU A 83 4.26 13.42 -0.32
C LEU A 83 4.25 11.99 -0.89
N GLU A 84 5.23 11.17 -0.54
CA GLU A 84 5.32 9.75 -0.93
C GLU A 84 4.94 8.79 0.22
N GLY A 85 4.17 9.30 1.18
CA GLY A 85 3.91 8.65 2.46
C GLY A 85 4.76 9.18 3.61
N PRO A 86 4.45 8.78 4.85
CA PRO A 86 5.11 9.33 6.03
C PRO A 86 6.57 8.90 6.08
N ARG A 87 7.48 9.87 5.89
CA ARG A 87 8.90 9.67 6.10
C ARG A 87 9.26 10.03 7.55
N LEU A 88 9.63 9.03 8.32
CA LEU A 88 10.03 9.17 9.72
C LEU A 88 11.55 9.06 9.86
N GLU A 89 12.16 10.02 10.55
CA GLU A 89 13.56 9.98 10.97
C GLU A 89 13.64 9.69 12.47
N SER A 90 14.42 8.69 12.88
CA SER A 90 14.58 8.37 14.30
C SER A 90 15.25 9.54 15.04
N LEU A 91 14.66 9.92 16.17
CA LEU A 91 15.22 10.87 17.13
C LEU A 91 15.67 10.16 18.42
N GLU A 92 15.98 8.87 18.36
CA GLU A 92 16.40 8.06 19.51
C GLU A 92 17.55 8.71 20.30
N ALA A 93 18.54 9.30 19.61
CA ALA A 93 19.66 10.00 20.25
C ALA A 93 19.24 11.27 21.05
N LYS A 94 18.01 11.77 20.84
CA LYS A 94 17.40 12.89 21.56
C LYS A 94 16.29 12.44 22.52
N ALA A 95 15.93 11.15 22.49
CA ALA A 95 14.90 10.62 23.36
C ALA A 95 15.41 10.59 24.81
N LYS A 96 14.50 10.88 25.73
CA LYS A 96 14.80 10.74 27.16
C LYS A 96 14.82 9.27 27.55
N LYS A 97 15.72 8.95 28.49
CA LYS A 97 15.75 7.65 29.17
C LYS A 97 14.74 7.65 30.32
N VAL A 98 13.47 7.63 29.97
CA VAL A 98 12.35 7.52 30.92
C VAL A 98 11.61 6.22 30.67
N LYS A 99 10.92 5.76 31.71
CA LYS A 99 10.06 4.59 31.65
C LYS A 99 8.61 5.03 31.51
N PHE A 100 7.83 4.20 30.84
CA PHE A 100 6.40 4.40 30.64
C PHE A 100 5.61 3.17 31.06
N HIS A 101 4.35 3.36 31.45
CA HIS A 101 3.44 2.23 31.57
C HIS A 101 2.99 1.80 30.18
N PHE A 102 3.13 0.51 29.91
CA PHE A 102 2.51 -0.09 28.73
C PHE A 102 1.13 -0.57 29.13
N LEU A 103 0.13 -0.10 28.40
CA LEU A 103 -1.30 -0.31 28.67
C LEU A 103 -1.94 -1.11 27.55
N SER A 104 -3.01 -1.81 27.87
CA SER A 104 -3.86 -2.50 26.89
C SER A 104 -5.26 -2.68 27.45
N ASP A 105 -6.27 -2.45 26.62
CA ASP A 105 -7.67 -2.67 26.99
C ASP A 105 -8.14 -4.10 26.63
N ASN A 106 -7.23 -4.95 26.13
CA ASN A 106 -7.57 -6.29 25.65
C ASN A 106 -7.73 -7.32 26.78
N ASP A 107 -6.97 -7.19 27.88
CA ASP A 107 -7.07 -8.07 29.05
C ASP A 107 -6.57 -7.35 30.32
N PHE A 108 -7.49 -6.92 31.17
CA PHE A 108 -7.18 -6.22 32.42
C PHE A 108 -6.55 -7.10 33.51
N SER A 109 -6.47 -8.43 33.30
CA SER A 109 -5.77 -9.32 34.22
C SER A 109 -4.25 -9.34 34.01
N VAL A 110 -3.76 -8.78 32.90
CA VAL A 110 -2.34 -8.64 32.64
C VAL A 110 -1.79 -7.42 33.38
N ASP A 111 -0.86 -7.65 34.30
CA ASP A 111 -0.23 -6.57 35.07
C ASP A 111 0.46 -5.55 34.15
N MET A 112 0.07 -4.28 34.32
CA MET A 112 0.75 -3.13 33.74
C MET A 112 2.24 -3.20 34.10
N GLY A 113 3.09 -3.07 33.08
CA GLY A 113 4.53 -3.01 33.32
C GLY A 113 5.07 -1.62 33.03
N PHE A 114 6.13 -1.26 33.75
CA PHE A 114 6.82 0.03 33.64
C PHE A 114 8.18 -0.18 32.96
N PHE A 115 8.27 0.22 31.69
CA PHE A 115 9.36 -0.17 30.79
C PHE A 115 10.06 1.02 30.16
N GLU A 116 11.36 0.88 29.91
CA GLU A 116 12.05 1.78 28.98
C GLU A 116 11.60 1.45 27.54
N PRO A 117 11.28 2.45 26.69
CA PRO A 117 10.95 2.22 25.29
C PRO A 117 12.01 1.41 24.56
N SER A 118 11.64 0.21 24.11
CA SER A 118 12.44 -0.61 23.19
C SER A 118 11.56 -1.67 22.55
N TYR A 119 12.00 -2.20 21.41
CA TYR A 119 11.30 -3.31 20.75
C TYR A 119 11.22 -4.55 21.64
N ALA A 120 12.32 -4.89 22.32
CA ALA A 120 12.38 -6.04 23.22
C ALA A 120 11.37 -5.93 24.38
N ASN A 121 11.23 -4.75 25.00
CA ASN A 121 10.26 -4.55 26.07
C ASN A 121 8.82 -4.57 25.56
N GLY A 122 8.55 -3.99 24.39
CA GLY A 122 7.24 -4.06 23.74
C GLY A 122 6.82 -5.50 23.44
N LEU A 123 7.75 -6.28 22.90
CA LEU A 123 7.56 -7.70 22.61
C LEU A 123 7.37 -8.52 23.89
N ALA A 124 8.18 -8.27 24.93
CA ALA A 124 8.05 -8.96 26.21
C ALA A 124 6.69 -8.69 26.85
N TYR A 125 6.20 -7.44 26.79
CA TYR A 125 4.88 -7.09 27.28
C TYR A 125 3.76 -7.73 26.46
N ALA A 126 3.85 -7.70 25.12
CA ALA A 126 2.88 -8.35 24.25
C ALA A 126 2.75 -9.86 24.54
N ASN A 127 3.87 -10.53 24.84
CA ASN A 127 3.88 -11.96 25.15
C ASN A 127 3.30 -12.33 26.52
N LYS A 128 2.94 -11.36 27.38
CA LYS A 128 2.18 -11.64 28.61
C LYS A 128 0.72 -12.01 28.34
N PHE A 129 0.17 -11.58 27.20
CA PHE A 129 -1.24 -11.78 26.87
C PHE A 129 -1.50 -13.22 26.43
N GLU A 130 -2.56 -13.83 26.97
CA GLU A 130 -2.91 -15.21 26.66
C GLU A 130 -3.44 -15.32 25.22
N LYS A 131 -2.70 -16.06 24.39
CA LYS A 131 -2.99 -16.25 22.96
C LYS A 131 -4.32 -16.96 22.69
N SER A 132 -4.74 -17.85 23.59
CA SER A 132 -5.98 -18.64 23.51
C SER A 132 -7.26 -17.81 23.69
N LYS A 133 -7.17 -16.67 24.39
CA LYS A 133 -8.30 -15.77 24.65
C LYS A 133 -8.60 -14.82 23.49
N GLN A 134 -7.79 -14.85 22.44
CA GLN A 134 -7.86 -13.91 21.33
C GLN A 134 -8.86 -14.37 20.27
N ALA A 135 -9.68 -13.44 19.81
CA ALA A 135 -10.66 -13.72 18.76
C ALA A 135 -9.97 -14.25 17.50
N SER A 136 -10.39 -15.42 17.05
CA SER A 136 -9.96 -16.00 15.77
C SER A 136 -11.19 -16.04 14.86
N SER A 137 -11.17 -15.27 13.78
CA SER A 137 -12.27 -15.23 12.81
C SER A 137 -11.76 -14.88 11.42
N MET A 138 -12.20 -15.64 10.41
CA MET A 138 -11.99 -15.32 8.99
C MET A 138 -13.29 -14.76 8.41
N ASN A 139 -13.63 -13.52 8.81
CA ASN A 139 -14.76 -12.79 8.28
C ASN A 139 -14.28 -11.80 7.21
N PHE A 140 -15.06 -11.66 6.14
CA PHE A 140 -14.71 -10.77 5.03
C PHE A 140 -15.80 -9.75 4.75
N SER A 141 -15.42 -8.48 4.62
CA SER A 141 -16.18 -7.55 3.77
C SER A 141 -15.87 -7.88 2.32
N SER A 142 -16.86 -7.76 1.42
CA SER A 142 -16.72 -8.19 0.03
C SER A 142 -17.29 -7.18 -0.97
N SER A 143 -16.53 -6.84 -2.00
CA SER A 143 -16.91 -5.93 -3.08
C SER A 143 -16.35 -6.42 -4.43
N THR A 144 -16.37 -5.56 -5.44
CA THR A 144 -15.68 -5.72 -6.73
C THR A 144 -14.58 -4.68 -6.84
N PHE A 145 -13.63 -4.89 -7.75
CA PHE A 145 -12.55 -3.96 -8.06
C PHE A 145 -12.24 -3.99 -9.56
N GLU A 146 -11.61 -2.95 -10.10
CA GLU A 146 -11.21 -2.91 -11.52
C GLU A 146 -9.69 -2.94 -11.71
N ASP A 147 -8.94 -2.52 -10.68
CA ASP A 147 -7.49 -2.46 -10.70
C ASP A 147 -6.91 -3.03 -9.39
N TYR A 148 -5.95 -3.95 -9.49
CA TYR A 148 -5.24 -4.46 -8.33
C TYR A 148 -4.51 -3.35 -7.55
N ALA A 149 -4.26 -2.19 -8.17
CA ALA A 149 -3.75 -0.98 -7.52
C ALA A 149 -4.61 -0.52 -6.32
N GLU A 150 -5.88 -0.90 -6.25
CA GLU A 150 -6.76 -0.64 -5.10
C GLU A 150 -6.23 -1.23 -3.78
N ILE A 151 -5.31 -2.22 -3.82
CA ILE A 151 -4.67 -2.78 -2.61
C ILE A 151 -3.94 -1.71 -1.77
N GLN A 152 -3.49 -0.62 -2.41
CA GLN A 152 -2.88 0.53 -1.75
C GLN A 152 -3.83 1.21 -0.75
N GLY A 153 -5.14 1.18 -1.00
CA GLY A 153 -6.14 1.71 -0.07
C GLY A 153 -6.19 0.95 1.26
N PHE A 154 -5.75 -0.31 1.28
CA PHE A 154 -5.81 -1.16 2.47
C PHE A 154 -4.46 -1.31 3.18
N LEU A 155 -3.35 -1.18 2.46
CA LEU A 155 -1.99 -1.38 2.99
C LEU A 155 -1.15 -0.10 3.03
N GLY A 156 -1.70 1.03 2.57
CA GLY A 156 -0.98 2.30 2.52
C GLY A 156 0.29 2.20 1.67
N ASN A 157 1.38 2.73 2.20
CA ASN A 157 2.71 2.73 1.57
C ASN A 157 3.58 1.51 1.95
N SER A 158 2.97 0.45 2.49
CA SER A 158 3.67 -0.79 2.83
C SER A 158 4.41 -1.36 1.60
N LYS A 159 5.66 -1.81 1.78
CA LYS A 159 6.40 -2.46 0.70
C LYS A 159 5.76 -3.77 0.22
N ASP A 160 4.84 -4.36 1.01
CA ASP A 160 4.02 -5.50 0.57
C ASP A 160 3.18 -5.15 -0.66
N VAL A 161 2.73 -3.89 -0.81
CA VAL A 161 2.01 -3.40 -1.99
C VAL A 161 2.85 -3.61 -3.25
N LYS A 162 4.12 -3.18 -3.24
CA LYS A 162 5.00 -3.31 -4.41
C LYS A 162 5.16 -4.76 -4.82
N LYS A 163 5.31 -5.66 -3.84
CA LYS A 163 5.39 -7.11 -4.06
C LYS A 163 4.09 -7.64 -4.67
N ALA A 164 2.94 -7.30 -4.10
CA ALA A 164 1.63 -7.70 -4.64
C ALA A 164 1.40 -7.21 -6.08
N LEU A 165 1.64 -5.91 -6.33
CA LEU A 165 1.45 -5.30 -7.66
C LEU A 165 2.41 -5.87 -8.70
N SER A 166 3.62 -6.28 -8.31
CA SER A 166 4.55 -6.93 -9.23
C SER A 166 4.07 -8.31 -9.72
N LEU A 167 3.27 -9.01 -8.92
CA LEU A 167 2.78 -10.36 -9.26
C LEU A 167 1.60 -10.33 -10.25
N VAL A 168 0.76 -9.31 -10.15
CA VAL A 168 -0.48 -9.17 -10.94
C VAL A 168 -0.30 -8.35 -12.21
N ARG A 169 0.83 -7.66 -12.34
CA ARG A 169 1.15 -6.82 -13.50
C ARG A 169 1.22 -7.65 -14.78
N HIS A 170 0.60 -7.14 -15.82
CA HIS A 170 0.67 -7.65 -17.19
C HIS A 170 0.87 -6.46 -18.13
N ALA A 171 1.98 -6.47 -18.87
CA ALA A 171 2.51 -5.27 -19.53
C ALA A 171 2.63 -4.10 -18.52
N ASP A 172 2.08 -2.93 -18.82
CA ASP A 172 2.13 -1.73 -17.97
C ASP A 172 0.88 -1.52 -17.10
N SER A 173 0.02 -2.55 -16.99
CA SER A 173 -1.26 -2.48 -16.27
C SER A 173 -1.36 -3.48 -15.13
N THR A 174 -2.21 -3.12 -14.16
CA THR A 174 -2.67 -3.96 -13.05
C THR A 174 -4.21 -4.07 -13.04
N THR A 175 -4.87 -3.68 -14.14
CA THR A 175 -6.33 -3.84 -14.32
C THR A 175 -6.74 -5.30 -14.41
N ILE A 176 -7.92 -5.68 -13.96
CA ILE A 176 -8.43 -7.03 -14.22
C ILE A 176 -8.51 -7.30 -15.73
N SER A 177 -8.20 -8.53 -16.12
CA SER A 177 -8.28 -9.04 -17.49
C SER A 177 -9.59 -9.79 -17.77
N LYS A 178 -10.27 -10.25 -16.70
CA LYS A 178 -11.51 -11.03 -16.77
C LYS A 178 -12.76 -10.17 -16.49
N PRO A 179 -13.96 -10.61 -16.93
CA PRO A 179 -15.18 -9.81 -16.84
C PRO A 179 -15.69 -9.59 -15.41
N ASN A 180 -15.40 -10.49 -14.48
CA ASN A 180 -15.88 -10.42 -13.11
C ASN A 180 -14.71 -10.41 -12.11
N SER A 181 -14.90 -9.72 -10.99
CA SER A 181 -13.91 -9.63 -9.92
C SER A 181 -14.54 -9.77 -8.53
N THR A 182 -13.69 -10.05 -7.54
CA THR A 182 -14.06 -10.08 -6.13
C THR A 182 -12.91 -9.51 -5.30
N LEU A 183 -13.21 -8.55 -4.43
CA LEU A 183 -12.30 -8.06 -3.40
C LEU A 183 -12.88 -8.48 -2.06
N ARG A 184 -12.10 -9.20 -1.25
CA ARG A 184 -12.49 -9.68 0.08
C ARG A 184 -11.45 -9.26 1.10
N ILE A 185 -11.87 -8.58 2.16
CA ILE A 185 -10.96 -8.03 3.17
C ILE A 185 -11.39 -8.48 4.55
N GLY A 186 -10.46 -9.06 5.30
CA GLY A 186 -10.63 -9.43 6.69
C GLY A 186 -9.53 -8.81 7.54
N ASN A 187 -9.90 -8.05 8.56
CA ASN A 187 -8.97 -7.49 9.53
C ASN A 187 -9.45 -7.83 10.96
N VAL A 188 -8.55 -8.37 11.77
CA VAL A 188 -8.81 -8.70 13.16
C VAL A 188 -7.69 -8.10 14.00
N ASN A 189 -8.00 -7.03 14.74
CA ASN A 189 -7.11 -6.49 15.76
C ASN A 189 -7.23 -7.39 17.00
N LYS A 190 -6.13 -8.05 17.39
CA LYS A 190 -6.12 -8.97 18.53
C LYS A 190 -5.57 -8.32 19.79
N LEU A 191 -4.53 -7.51 19.67
CA LEU A 191 -3.92 -6.83 20.81
C LEU A 191 -3.48 -5.44 20.40
N THR A 192 -3.88 -4.43 21.16
CA THR A 192 -3.32 -3.08 21.05
C THR A 192 -2.61 -2.75 22.36
N ILE A 193 -1.36 -2.30 22.24
CA ILE A 193 -0.55 -1.81 23.36
C ILE A 193 -0.26 -0.34 23.12
N TYR A 194 -0.47 0.49 24.12
CA TYR A 194 -0.28 1.93 24.05
C TYR A 194 0.39 2.50 25.30
N ILE A 195 0.83 3.74 25.22
CA ILE A 195 1.27 4.56 26.37
C ILE A 195 0.29 5.74 26.47
N ASP A 196 -0.15 6.06 27.68
CA ASP A 196 -1.07 7.17 27.91
C ASP A 196 -0.43 8.52 27.54
N TYR A 197 -1.21 9.44 26.96
CA TYR A 197 -0.68 10.72 26.51
C TYR A 197 -0.18 11.60 27.67
N THR A 198 -0.73 11.44 28.88
CA THR A 198 -0.32 12.19 30.06
C THR A 198 1.13 11.87 30.45
N GLU A 199 1.57 10.62 30.29
CA GLU A 199 2.97 10.26 30.56
C GLU A 199 3.94 10.91 29.56
N TYR A 200 3.52 11.08 28.30
CA TYR A 200 4.32 11.83 27.32
C TYR A 200 4.38 13.31 27.63
N TYR A 201 3.30 13.90 28.15
CA TYR A 201 3.29 15.31 28.58
C TYR A 201 4.28 15.55 29.73
N GLU A 202 4.35 14.62 30.69
CA GLU A 202 5.31 14.69 31.79
C GLU A 202 6.75 14.46 31.32
N ALA A 203 6.96 13.47 30.43
CA ALA A 203 8.27 13.17 29.89
C ALA A 203 8.80 14.28 28.98
N TYR A 204 7.96 14.88 28.15
CA TYR A 204 8.30 15.90 27.15
C TYR A 204 7.43 17.15 27.33
N PRO A 205 7.71 17.99 28.34
CA PRO A 205 6.96 19.21 28.57
C PRO A 205 7.12 20.18 27.39
N THR A 206 6.20 21.15 27.28
CA THR A 206 6.11 22.10 26.16
C THR A 206 7.45 22.75 25.81
N SER A 207 8.26 23.13 26.80
CA SER A 207 9.57 23.76 26.58
C SER A 207 10.56 22.87 25.80
N GLU A 208 10.51 21.56 25.98
CA GLU A 208 11.37 20.62 25.27
C GLU A 208 10.87 20.36 23.85
N VAL A 209 9.56 20.22 23.69
CA VAL A 209 8.94 20.09 22.37
C VAL A 209 9.22 21.34 21.53
N GLU A 210 9.16 22.53 22.14
CA GLU A 210 9.58 23.78 21.50
C GLU A 210 11.05 23.80 21.12
N ALA A 211 11.94 23.26 21.96
CA ALA A 211 13.37 23.18 21.65
C ALA A 211 13.63 22.27 20.43
N LEU A 212 12.96 21.10 20.35
CA LEU A 212 13.01 20.22 19.19
C LEU A 212 12.47 20.93 17.93
N THR A 213 11.36 21.64 18.06
CA THR A 213 10.75 22.39 16.95
C THR A 213 11.66 23.50 16.45
N LYS A 214 12.28 24.28 17.36
CA LYS A 214 13.27 25.32 17.03
C LYS A 214 14.51 24.76 16.34
N ALA A 215 14.86 23.50 16.63
CA ALA A 215 15.93 22.77 15.96
C ALA A 215 15.52 22.17 14.59
N GLY A 216 14.29 22.42 14.12
CA GLY A 216 13.80 21.99 12.81
C GLY A 216 13.18 20.58 12.78
N TYR A 217 12.86 20.01 13.93
CA TYR A 217 12.17 18.71 14.00
C TYR A 217 10.65 18.89 14.08
N SER A 218 9.93 17.89 13.57
CA SER A 218 8.48 17.75 13.76
C SER A 218 8.26 16.52 14.64
N PRO A 219 8.22 16.65 15.98
CA PRO A 219 8.38 15.54 16.90
C PRO A 219 7.08 14.73 17.09
N TYR A 220 7.19 13.41 16.89
CA TYR A 220 6.15 12.41 17.10
C TYR A 220 6.68 11.28 17.98
N VAL A 221 5.80 10.63 18.73
CA VAL A 221 6.08 9.38 19.45
C VAL A 221 5.27 8.25 18.85
N LEU A 222 5.81 7.04 18.86
CA LEU A 222 5.03 5.84 18.55
C LEU A 222 4.14 5.54 19.76
N ALA A 223 2.87 5.92 19.67
CA ALA A 223 1.93 5.94 20.79
C ALA A 223 1.17 4.63 20.96
N SER A 224 0.95 3.88 19.87
CA SER A 224 0.40 2.53 19.97
C SER A 224 0.92 1.57 18.90
N VAL A 225 0.96 0.29 19.27
CA VAL A 225 1.19 -0.83 18.36
C VAL A 225 -0.02 -1.75 18.40
N THR A 226 -0.49 -2.17 17.24
CA THR A 226 -1.57 -3.16 17.12
C THR A 226 -1.05 -4.44 16.49
N TYR A 227 -1.31 -5.57 17.13
CA TYR A 227 -1.09 -6.92 16.63
C TYR A 227 -2.42 -7.52 16.20
N GLY A 228 -2.36 -8.41 15.21
CA GLY A 228 -3.56 -9.02 14.66
C GLY A 228 -3.29 -9.69 13.33
N THR A 229 -4.33 -9.77 12.52
CA THR A 229 -4.27 -10.36 11.19
C THR A 229 -4.95 -9.49 10.16
N HIS A 230 -4.34 -9.36 8.98
CA HIS A 230 -4.94 -8.70 7.84
C HIS A 230 -4.87 -9.63 6.63
N MET A 231 -6.02 -9.92 6.03
CA MET A 231 -6.18 -10.77 4.86
C MET A 231 -6.87 -9.99 3.75
N ILE A 232 -6.33 -10.07 2.54
CA ILE A 232 -6.92 -9.47 1.35
C ILE A 232 -6.90 -10.53 0.24
N LEU A 233 -8.06 -10.84 -0.31
CA LEU A 233 -8.22 -11.71 -1.47
C LEU A 233 -8.77 -10.88 -2.62
N MET A 234 -8.00 -10.75 -3.71
CA MET A 234 -8.43 -10.05 -4.92
C MET A 234 -8.44 -11.05 -6.07
N GLY A 235 -9.61 -11.43 -6.53
CA GLY A 235 -9.78 -12.45 -7.57
C GLY A 235 -10.47 -11.91 -8.82
N GLU A 236 -10.14 -12.49 -9.96
CA GLU A 236 -10.79 -12.23 -11.24
C GLU A 236 -11.19 -13.56 -11.89
N THR A 237 -12.33 -13.60 -12.58
CA THR A 237 -12.91 -14.85 -13.12
C THR A 237 -13.76 -14.62 -14.36
N ASP A 238 -13.80 -15.62 -15.24
CA ASP A 238 -14.75 -15.66 -16.37
C ASP A 238 -16.14 -16.14 -15.92
N SER A 239 -16.27 -16.65 -14.69
CA SER A 239 -17.55 -17.01 -14.07
C SER A 239 -18.16 -15.84 -13.29
N THR A 240 -19.13 -16.08 -12.40
CA THR A 240 -19.71 -15.04 -11.55
C THR A 240 -18.93 -14.84 -10.26
N ARG A 241 -18.93 -13.61 -9.72
CA ARG A 241 -18.37 -13.28 -8.40
C ARG A 241 -18.88 -14.21 -7.29
N VAL A 242 -20.18 -14.51 -7.29
CA VAL A 242 -20.80 -15.39 -6.29
C VAL A 242 -20.20 -16.78 -6.34
N ARG A 243 -20.07 -17.38 -7.53
CA ARG A 243 -19.49 -18.72 -7.69
C ARG A 243 -18.02 -18.77 -7.28
N LEU A 244 -17.24 -17.75 -7.64
CA LEU A 244 -15.85 -17.64 -7.21
C LEU A 244 -15.75 -17.58 -5.68
N ASN A 245 -16.57 -16.75 -5.03
CA ASN A 245 -16.58 -16.66 -3.57
C ASN A 245 -16.95 -17.99 -2.91
N THR A 246 -18.00 -18.66 -3.40
CA THR A 246 -18.40 -19.98 -2.89
C THR A 246 -17.29 -21.03 -3.02
N ALA A 247 -16.59 -21.09 -4.15
CA ALA A 247 -15.48 -22.01 -4.34
C ALA A 247 -14.31 -21.70 -3.38
N ILE A 248 -13.98 -20.43 -3.19
CA ILE A 248 -12.98 -19.98 -2.21
C ILE A 248 -13.41 -20.38 -0.79
N ASP A 249 -14.66 -20.12 -0.40
CA ASP A 249 -15.19 -20.41 0.93
C ASP A 249 -15.14 -21.91 1.23
N LYS A 250 -15.50 -22.77 0.26
CA LYS A 250 -15.36 -24.22 0.42
C LYS A 250 -13.91 -24.62 0.76
N ILE A 251 -12.91 -24.01 0.12
CA ILE A 251 -11.50 -24.29 0.44
C ILE A 251 -11.14 -23.80 1.85
N LEU A 252 -11.54 -22.56 2.19
CA LEU A 252 -11.28 -21.96 3.50
C LEU A 252 -11.91 -22.75 4.65
N GLU A 253 -13.11 -23.29 4.42
CA GLU A 253 -13.88 -24.12 5.35
C GLU A 253 -13.49 -25.61 5.30
N LYS A 254 -12.46 -25.98 4.54
CA LYS A 254 -11.99 -27.36 4.36
C LYS A 254 -13.07 -28.32 3.81
N LYS A 255 -13.99 -27.81 3.02
CA LYS A 255 -15.02 -28.58 2.29
C LYS A 255 -14.49 -29.05 0.94
N ALA A 256 -15.08 -30.14 0.44
CA ALA A 256 -14.78 -30.65 -0.88
C ALA A 256 -15.28 -29.70 -1.98
N LEU A 257 -14.52 -29.63 -3.08
CA LEU A 257 -14.92 -28.94 -4.29
C LEU A 257 -15.71 -29.89 -5.19
N ASP A 258 -16.77 -29.40 -5.81
CA ASP A 258 -17.47 -30.08 -6.90
C ASP A 258 -16.90 -29.66 -8.28
N ASP A 259 -17.41 -30.28 -9.34
CA ASP A 259 -16.98 -30.00 -10.72
C ASP A 259 -17.26 -28.55 -11.14
N ILE A 260 -18.30 -27.91 -10.58
CA ILE A 260 -18.63 -26.51 -10.89
C ILE A 260 -17.60 -25.61 -10.22
N ASP A 261 -17.28 -25.83 -8.95
CA ASP A 261 -16.26 -25.07 -8.25
C ASP A 261 -14.90 -25.19 -8.96
N THR A 262 -14.53 -26.40 -9.38
CA THR A 262 -13.27 -26.66 -10.08
C THR A 262 -13.19 -25.87 -11.39
N LYS A 263 -14.25 -25.92 -12.22
CA LYS A 263 -14.33 -25.15 -13.47
C LYS A 263 -14.27 -23.64 -13.24
N VAL A 264 -14.89 -23.15 -12.16
CA VAL A 264 -14.83 -21.73 -11.79
C VAL A 264 -13.39 -21.34 -11.44
N LEU A 265 -12.70 -22.13 -10.62
CA LEU A 265 -11.32 -21.81 -10.23
C LEU A 265 -10.34 -21.97 -11.39
N ASP A 266 -10.57 -22.91 -12.32
CA ASP A 266 -9.75 -23.09 -13.54
C ASP A 266 -9.76 -21.86 -14.45
N CYS A 267 -10.89 -21.14 -14.51
CA CYS A 267 -10.98 -19.87 -15.22
C CYS A 267 -10.77 -18.65 -14.31
N SER A 268 -10.03 -18.78 -13.20
CA SER A 268 -9.79 -17.69 -12.25
C SER A 268 -8.32 -17.46 -11.95
N SER A 269 -8.03 -16.25 -11.47
CA SER A 269 -6.77 -15.87 -10.82
C SER A 269 -7.09 -15.25 -9.47
N LEU A 270 -6.22 -15.43 -8.47
CA LEU A 270 -6.46 -14.93 -7.12
C LEU A 270 -5.17 -14.38 -6.50
N LEU A 271 -5.12 -13.08 -6.24
CA LEU A 271 -4.11 -12.48 -5.38
C LEU A 271 -4.51 -12.76 -3.94
N ILE A 272 -3.62 -13.42 -3.21
CA ILE A 272 -3.77 -13.77 -1.81
C ILE A 272 -2.72 -12.99 -1.03
N TYR A 273 -3.17 -12.10 -0.17
CA TYR A 273 -2.35 -11.42 0.82
C TYR A 273 -2.81 -11.83 2.22
N TYR A 274 -1.86 -12.18 3.07
CA TYR A 274 -2.08 -12.35 4.49
C TYR A 274 -0.86 -11.90 5.29
N ARG A 275 -1.10 -11.11 6.34
CA ARG A 275 -0.11 -10.78 7.37
C ARG A 275 -0.70 -11.11 8.74
N GLY A 276 0.07 -11.87 9.52
CA GLY A 276 -0.19 -12.17 10.93
C GLY A 276 0.99 -11.74 11.78
N GLY A 277 1.19 -12.37 12.94
CA GLY A 277 2.26 -12.04 13.89
C GLY A 277 3.68 -12.41 13.47
N GLY A 278 3.88 -12.90 12.24
CA GLY A 278 5.19 -13.21 11.68
C GLY A 278 5.79 -12.01 10.95
N LYS A 279 7.12 -11.97 10.86
CA LYS A 279 7.84 -10.90 10.12
C LYS A 279 7.44 -10.83 8.66
N ASN A 280 7.27 -11.99 8.01
CA ASN A 280 7.00 -12.08 6.59
C ASN A 280 5.49 -12.00 6.30
N SER A 281 5.11 -11.39 5.18
CA SER A 281 3.77 -11.53 4.60
C SER A 281 3.66 -12.78 3.70
N PHE A 282 2.50 -13.42 3.69
CA PHE A 282 2.12 -14.39 2.68
C PHE A 282 1.52 -13.64 1.49
N ILE A 283 2.21 -13.64 0.34
CA ILE A 283 1.72 -13.00 -0.88
C ILE A 283 1.91 -13.97 -2.05
N LYS A 284 0.81 -14.38 -2.70
CA LYS A 284 0.82 -15.24 -3.89
C LYS A 284 -0.23 -14.79 -4.90
N TYR A 285 0.00 -15.08 -6.18
CA TYR A 285 -0.96 -14.88 -7.27
C TYR A 285 -1.17 -16.15 -8.11
N PRO A 286 -1.75 -17.22 -7.54
CA PRO A 286 -2.10 -18.43 -8.28
C PRO A 286 -3.14 -18.21 -9.39
N LYS A 287 -3.09 -19.08 -10.41
CA LYS A 287 -4.05 -19.16 -11.51
C LYS A 287 -4.50 -20.61 -11.71
N GLY A 288 -5.79 -20.83 -11.91
CA GLY A 288 -6.37 -22.16 -12.10
C GLY A 288 -6.63 -22.93 -10.80
N ALA A 289 -7.44 -23.99 -10.85
CA ALA A 289 -7.99 -24.65 -9.66
C ALA A 289 -6.92 -25.25 -8.76
N GLN A 290 -5.96 -26.00 -9.33
CA GLN A 290 -4.91 -26.66 -8.56
C GLN A 290 -4.02 -25.65 -7.80
N ALA A 291 -3.58 -24.59 -8.48
CA ALA A 291 -2.69 -23.60 -7.89
C ALA A 291 -3.43 -22.75 -6.84
N ILE A 292 -4.68 -22.34 -7.12
CA ILE A 292 -5.49 -21.58 -6.16
C ILE A 292 -5.79 -22.43 -4.92
N GLY A 293 -6.22 -23.67 -5.11
CA GLY A 293 -6.49 -24.61 -4.02
C GLY A 293 -5.27 -24.87 -3.14
N THR A 294 -4.09 -25.05 -3.75
CA THR A 294 -2.84 -25.22 -3.01
C THR A 294 -2.47 -23.96 -2.25
N ALA A 295 -2.48 -22.80 -2.89
CA ALA A 295 -2.09 -21.54 -2.25
C ALA A 295 -3.02 -21.14 -1.09
N LEU A 296 -4.34 -21.38 -1.20
CA LEU A 296 -5.27 -21.14 -0.10
C LEU A 296 -5.04 -22.10 1.07
N ARG A 297 -4.72 -23.38 0.82
CA ARG A 297 -4.35 -24.32 1.90
C ARG A 297 -3.03 -23.95 2.56
N ASP A 298 -2.02 -23.56 1.77
CA ASP A 298 -0.74 -23.03 2.29
C ASP A 298 -0.98 -21.80 3.15
N MET A 299 -1.86 -20.89 2.71
CA MET A 299 -2.24 -19.71 3.48
C MET A 299 -2.89 -20.11 4.80
N LEU A 300 -3.82 -21.08 4.83
CA LEU A 300 -4.43 -21.55 6.08
C LEU A 300 -3.42 -22.16 7.04
N LEU A 301 -2.43 -22.90 6.53
CA LEU A 301 -1.31 -23.39 7.35
C LEU A 301 -0.53 -22.21 7.94
N TYR A 302 -0.21 -21.21 7.11
CA TYR A 302 0.47 -19.99 7.57
C TYR A 302 -0.34 -19.20 8.60
N VAL A 303 -1.66 -19.08 8.41
CA VAL A 303 -2.59 -18.47 9.37
C VAL A 303 -2.49 -19.19 10.72
N SER A 304 -2.63 -20.52 10.73
CA SER A 304 -2.56 -21.30 11.98
C SER A 304 -1.25 -21.16 12.75
N GLN A 305 -0.16 -20.84 12.04
CA GLN A 305 1.16 -20.63 12.63
C GLN A 305 1.36 -19.21 13.15
N THR A 306 0.62 -18.21 12.66
CA THR A 306 0.96 -16.80 12.89
C THR A 306 -0.17 -15.96 13.46
N GLU A 307 -1.42 -16.43 13.43
CA GLU A 307 -2.57 -15.62 13.78
C GLU A 307 -2.61 -15.22 15.25
N ASN A 308 -2.07 -16.03 16.16
CA ASN A 308 -2.04 -15.77 17.61
C ASN A 308 -0.61 -15.54 18.11
N ILE A 309 0.26 -14.98 17.26
CA ILE A 309 1.63 -14.60 17.62
C ILE A 309 1.73 -13.08 17.68
N PHE A 310 2.49 -12.55 18.63
CA PHE A 310 2.69 -11.11 18.83
C PHE A 310 4.15 -10.69 18.64
N ASN A 311 4.89 -11.44 17.81
CA ASN A 311 6.28 -11.13 17.50
C ASN A 311 6.40 -9.92 16.59
N TYR A 312 5.42 -9.70 15.71
CA TYR A 312 5.45 -8.63 14.73
C TYR A 312 4.14 -7.84 14.73
N PRO A 313 4.17 -6.51 14.96
CA PRO A 313 2.98 -5.68 14.86
C PRO A 313 2.39 -5.66 13.45
N LEU A 314 1.09 -5.41 13.37
CA LEU A 314 0.36 -5.19 12.12
C LEU A 314 0.35 -3.71 11.73
N THR A 315 0.13 -2.82 12.70
CA THR A 315 0.11 -1.37 12.48
C THR A 315 0.73 -0.59 13.63
N TYR A 316 1.24 0.59 13.30
CA TYR A 316 1.81 1.56 14.23
C TYR A 316 1.00 2.86 14.16
N ASP A 317 0.73 3.45 15.32
CA ASP A 317 0.12 4.77 15.46
C ASP A 317 1.13 5.74 16.09
N PHE A 318 1.21 6.94 15.51
CA PHE A 318 2.11 7.99 15.94
C PHE A 318 1.31 9.18 16.45
N MET A 319 1.74 9.75 17.57
CA MET A 319 1.13 10.92 18.19
C MET A 319 2.10 12.10 18.15
N SER A 320 1.61 13.26 17.72
CA SER A 320 2.35 14.52 17.75
C SER A 320 2.61 14.93 19.20
N LEU A 321 3.87 15.25 19.54
CA LEU A 321 4.19 15.80 20.86
C LEU A 321 3.79 17.29 21.01
N LYS A 322 3.40 17.95 19.91
CA LYS A 322 2.99 19.35 19.94
C LYS A 322 1.58 19.54 20.47
N ASP A 323 0.68 18.65 20.09
CA ASP A 323 -0.77 18.79 20.31
C ASP A 323 -1.47 17.46 20.62
N TYR A 324 -0.72 16.36 20.79
CA TYR A 324 -1.24 15.03 21.10
C TYR A 324 -2.21 14.48 20.06
N SER A 325 -2.20 15.04 18.84
CA SER A 325 -3.00 14.54 17.75
C SER A 325 -2.35 13.30 17.10
N THR A 326 -3.19 12.36 16.68
CA THR A 326 -2.80 11.23 15.83
C THR A 326 -2.25 11.74 14.50
N LEU A 327 -1.10 11.20 14.07
CA LEU A 327 -0.53 11.45 12.75
C LEU A 327 -1.55 11.06 11.67
N LYS A 328 -1.89 12.02 10.81
CA LYS A 328 -2.72 11.80 9.63
C LYS A 328 -1.92 12.14 8.38
N TYR A 329 -2.00 11.31 7.36
CA TYR A 329 -1.40 11.54 6.06
C TYR A 329 -2.34 11.06 4.95
N TYR A 330 -2.16 11.57 3.73
CA TYR A 330 -2.89 11.06 2.57
C TYR A 330 -2.03 10.01 1.86
N ASN A 331 -2.58 8.83 1.65
CA ASN A 331 -2.06 7.89 0.67
C ASN A 331 -2.67 8.20 -0.69
N ILE A 332 -1.83 8.61 -1.63
CA ILE A 332 -2.24 9.07 -2.95
C ILE A 332 -1.70 8.08 -3.97
N PHE A 333 -2.58 7.52 -4.78
CA PHE A 333 -2.19 6.59 -5.83
C PHE A 333 -3.16 6.62 -7.01
N ASP A 334 -2.68 6.16 -8.15
CA ASP A 334 -3.47 6.07 -9.36
C ASP A 334 -4.09 4.68 -9.50
N ILE A 335 -5.35 4.64 -9.94
CA ILE A 335 -6.03 3.44 -10.41
C ILE A 335 -6.52 3.65 -11.84
N ARG A 336 -6.66 2.57 -12.60
CA ARG A 336 -7.28 2.60 -13.92
C ARG A 336 -8.72 2.12 -13.82
N VAL A 337 -9.67 2.98 -14.20
CA VAL A 337 -11.10 2.66 -14.23
C VAL A 337 -11.61 2.66 -15.66
N LYS A 338 -12.57 1.79 -15.97
CA LYS A 338 -13.17 1.74 -17.31
C LYS A 338 -13.92 3.03 -17.57
N LYS A 339 -13.70 3.65 -18.74
CA LYS A 339 -14.47 4.82 -19.16
C LYS A 339 -15.95 4.46 -19.25
N GLN A 340 -16.80 5.18 -18.51
CA GLN A 340 -18.25 5.07 -18.69
C GLN A 340 -18.60 5.57 -20.09
N LYS A 341 -19.38 4.78 -20.83
CA LYS A 341 -19.86 5.12 -22.17
C LYS A 341 -21.10 5.99 -22.11
#